data_AF-A0A3B8M7I4-F1
#
_entry.id   AF-A0A3B8M7I4-F1
#
_cell.length_a   1.000
_cell.length_b   1.000
_cell.length_c   1.000
_cell.angle_alpha   90.00
_cell.angle_beta   90.00
_cell.angle_gamma   90.00
#
_symmetry.space_group_name_H-M   'P 1'
#
loop_
_entity.id
_entity.type
_entity.pdbx_description
1 polymer ?
#
loop_
_entity_poly.entity_id
_entity_poly.type
_entity_poly.pdbx_seq_one_letter_code
_entity_poly.pdbx_strand_id
1 'polypeptide(L)'
;MKRHLLVTNDYPPKVGGIQNYLWELWRRLPGEQVTILTPDHGEASEFDREQGQLIVRSKRKVLLPTKTLAAEINELANKVGAEIIVLDPALPLGHLGPALDMPYAIVAHGAEITFPGRLPIAKHFLRSVILGADFVIAAGGYPAREVLRAAGQHVPT
;
A
#
# COMPACT_ATOMS: atom_id res chain seq x y z
N MET A 1 15.31 10.02 7.54
CA MET A 1 14.13 9.54 6.78
C MET A 1 13.23 8.81 7.78
N LYS A 2 11.92 8.77 7.56
CA LYS A 2 10.98 8.07 8.45
C LYS A 2 11.04 6.57 8.22
N ARG A 3 10.84 5.73 9.23
CA ARG A 3 10.67 4.28 9.02
C ARG A 3 9.29 3.95 8.45
N HIS A 4 9.25 3.09 7.43
CA HIS A 4 8.05 2.80 6.63
C HIS A 4 7.65 1.33 6.77
N LEU A 5 6.35 1.07 6.94
CA LEU A 5 5.76 -0.25 6.74
C LEU A 5 4.91 -0.25 5.46
N LEU A 6 5.36 -0.90 4.40
CA LEU A 6 4.52 -1.16 3.21
C LEU A 6 3.65 -2.39 3.45
N VAL A 7 2.34 -2.27 3.24
CA VAL A 7 1.40 -3.39 3.27
C VAL A 7 0.83 -3.57 1.88
N THR A 8 1.11 -4.72 1.24
CA THR A 8 0.69 -4.98 -0.14
C THR A 8 0.35 -6.44 -0.41
N ASN A 9 -0.52 -6.70 -1.38
CA ASN A 9 -0.74 -8.03 -1.96
C ASN A 9 0.22 -8.37 -3.11
N ASP A 10 0.98 -7.36 -3.56
CA ASP A 10 1.65 -7.36 -4.84
C ASP A 10 3.12 -7.02 -4.64
N TYR A 11 3.85 -7.95 -4.05
CA TYR A 11 5.31 -7.89 -3.93
C TYR A 11 5.98 -9.13 -4.54
N PRO A 12 7.21 -9.03 -5.06
CA PRO A 12 7.95 -10.20 -5.54
C PRO A 12 8.13 -11.27 -4.47
N PRO A 13 8.43 -12.53 -4.86
CA PRO A 13 8.77 -12.99 -6.22
C PRO A 13 7.58 -13.17 -7.18
N LYS A 14 6.35 -12.87 -6.76
CA LYS A 14 5.19 -12.79 -7.67
C LYS A 14 5.51 -11.84 -8.83
N VAL A 15 5.31 -12.29 -10.06
CA VAL A 15 5.64 -11.52 -11.27
C VAL A 15 4.49 -10.61 -11.68
N GLY A 16 4.79 -9.33 -11.90
CA GLY A 16 3.87 -8.39 -12.52
C GLY A 16 4.31 -6.93 -12.39
N GLY A 17 3.54 -6.03 -13.01
CA GLY A 17 3.88 -4.60 -13.09
C GLY A 17 3.88 -3.91 -11.74
N ILE A 18 2.85 -4.14 -10.92
CA ILE A 18 2.73 -3.55 -9.57
C ILE A 18 3.84 -4.07 -8.66
N GLN A 19 4.11 -5.38 -8.73
CA GLN A 19 5.15 -6.04 -7.95
C GLN A 19 6.52 -5.43 -8.23
N ASN A 20 6.89 -5.31 -9.52
CA ASN A 20 8.14 -4.68 -9.91
C ASN A 20 8.17 -3.19 -9.55
N TYR A 21 7.07 -2.46 -9.73
CA TYR A 21 6.99 -1.05 -9.37
C TYR A 21 7.26 -0.82 -7.88
N LEU A 22 6.57 -1.53 -6.99
CA LEU A 22 6.76 -1.42 -5.55
C LEU A 22 8.16 -1.89 -5.13
N TRP A 23 8.64 -3.01 -5.68
CA TRP A 23 9.98 -3.48 -5.38
C TRP A 23 11.06 -2.48 -5.76
N GLU A 24 10.99 -1.93 -6.98
CA GLU A 24 11.96 -0.94 -7.46
C GLU A 24 11.93 0.35 -6.60
N LEU A 25 10.75 0.81 -6.17
CA LEU A 25 10.67 1.98 -5.31
C LEU A 25 11.25 1.70 -3.91
N TRP A 26 10.84 0.62 -3.26
CA TRP A 26 11.20 0.37 -1.87
C TRP A 26 12.64 -0.13 -1.70
N ARG A 27 13.20 -0.87 -2.67
CA ARG A 27 14.60 -1.34 -2.60
C ARG A 27 15.65 -0.22 -2.72
N ARG A 28 15.24 1.00 -3.10
CA ARG A 28 16.10 2.18 -3.22
C ARG A 28 16.15 3.02 -1.95
N LEU A 29 15.31 2.70 -0.97
CA LEU A 29 15.34 3.30 0.35
C LEU A 29 16.38 2.58 1.22
N PRO A 30 16.88 3.21 2.30
CA PRO A 30 17.74 2.52 3.26
C PRO A 30 17.02 1.30 3.84
N GLY A 31 17.58 0.11 3.66
CA GLY A 31 16.92 -1.16 3.96
C GLY A 31 16.50 -1.30 5.42
N GLU A 32 17.30 -0.76 6.34
CA GLU A 32 17.02 -0.76 7.78
C GLU A 32 15.82 0.10 8.19
N GLN A 33 15.32 0.94 7.27
CA GLN A 33 14.16 1.81 7.49
C GLN A 33 12.89 1.25 6.87
N VAL A 34 12.97 0.15 6.12
CA VAL A 34 11.86 -0.41 5.36
C VAL A 34 11.46 -1.77 5.88
N THR A 35 10.16 -1.91 6.19
CA THR A 35 9.52 -3.21 6.37
C THR A 35 8.42 -3.39 5.32
N ILE A 36 8.31 -4.59 4.76
CA ILE A 36 7.25 -4.98 3.84
C ILE A 36 6.40 -6.08 4.50
N LEU A 37 5.08 -5.94 4.49
CA LEU A 37 4.11 -7.00 4.84
C LEU A 37 3.37 -7.42 3.58
N THR A 38 3.51 -8.69 3.19
CA THR A 38 2.94 -9.23 1.96
C THR A 38 2.59 -10.71 2.12
N PRO A 39 1.63 -11.27 1.35
CA PRO A 39 1.40 -12.71 1.29
C PRO A 39 2.67 -13.52 1.02
N ASP A 40 2.69 -14.74 1.53
CA ASP A 40 3.75 -15.71 1.28
C ASP A 40 3.76 -16.21 -0.18
N HIS A 41 4.93 -16.66 -0.64
CA HIS A 41 5.14 -17.23 -1.97
C HIS A 41 6.13 -18.40 -1.89
N GLY A 42 5.95 -19.44 -2.73
CA GLY A 42 6.79 -20.65 -2.66
C GLY A 42 8.29 -20.40 -2.80
N GLU A 43 8.65 -19.35 -3.55
CA GLU A 43 10.04 -18.91 -3.81
C GLU A 43 10.47 -17.73 -2.93
N ALA A 44 9.67 -17.34 -1.92
CA ALA A 44 9.92 -16.13 -1.13
C ALA A 44 11.28 -16.16 -0.41
N SER A 45 11.68 -17.31 0.12
CA SER A 45 12.91 -17.45 0.92
C SER A 45 14.18 -17.05 0.17
N GLU A 46 14.30 -17.48 -1.10
CA GLU A 46 15.46 -17.17 -1.93
C GLU A 46 15.50 -15.68 -2.26
N PHE A 47 14.36 -15.12 -2.69
CA PHE A 47 14.22 -13.71 -3.00
C PHE A 47 14.50 -12.81 -1.78
N ASP A 48 13.92 -13.12 -0.61
CA ASP A 48 13.98 -12.31 0.60
C ASP A 48 15.42 -12.22 1.14
N ARG A 49 16.21 -13.29 1.00
CA ARG A 49 17.63 -13.32 1.41
C ARG A 49 18.50 -12.34 0.63
N GLU A 50 18.11 -12.00 -0.59
CA GLU A 50 18.84 -11.06 -1.44
C GLU A 50 18.45 -9.60 -1.19
N GLN A 51 17.42 -9.34 -0.37
CA GLN A 51 16.93 -7.99 -0.11
C GLN A 51 17.62 -7.37 1.12
N GLY A 52 17.80 -6.05 1.08
CA GLY A 52 18.30 -5.27 2.22
C GLY A 52 17.21 -4.87 3.23
N GLN A 53 15.93 -4.95 2.83
CA GLN A 53 14.78 -4.63 3.67
C GLN A 53 14.18 -5.87 4.35
N LEU A 54 13.52 -5.66 5.50
CA LEU A 54 12.78 -6.73 6.17
C LEU A 54 11.48 -7.03 5.41
N ILE A 55 11.31 -8.28 4.97
CA ILE A 55 10.08 -8.75 4.33
C ILE A 55 9.37 -9.75 5.26
N VAL A 56 8.19 -9.38 5.74
CA VAL A 56 7.32 -10.18 6.58
C VAL A 56 6.28 -10.87 5.71
N ARG A 57 6.40 -12.19 5.59
CA ARG A 57 5.48 -13.03 4.81
C ARG A 57 4.26 -13.44 5.66
N SER A 58 3.09 -13.00 5.25
CA SER A 58 1.82 -13.39 5.87
C SER A 58 1.40 -14.77 5.38
N LYS A 59 0.90 -15.60 6.30
CA LYS A 59 0.30 -16.91 5.97
C LYS A 59 -0.99 -16.80 5.14
N ARG A 60 -1.57 -15.59 5.04
CA ARG A 60 -2.76 -15.34 4.22
C ARG A 60 -2.37 -15.33 2.74
N LYS A 61 -3.17 -15.99 1.90
CA LYS A 61 -3.00 -15.93 0.44
C LYS A 61 -3.26 -14.52 -0.12
N VAL A 62 -4.13 -13.77 0.53
CA VAL A 62 -4.53 -12.40 0.17
C VAL A 62 -4.79 -11.62 1.46
N LEU A 63 -4.26 -10.40 1.53
CA LEU A 63 -4.54 -9.41 2.56
C LEU A 63 -5.85 -8.68 2.22
N LEU A 64 -6.88 -8.94 3.01
CA LEU A 64 -8.20 -8.29 2.90
C LEU A 64 -8.40 -7.31 4.05
N PRO A 65 -9.12 -6.18 3.84
CA PRO A 65 -9.31 -5.16 4.85
C PRO A 65 -10.22 -5.65 5.98
N THR A 66 -9.61 -6.29 6.98
CA THR A 66 -10.27 -6.85 8.16
C THR A 66 -9.71 -6.20 9.42
N LYS A 67 -10.51 -6.15 10.49
CA LYS A 67 -10.05 -5.64 11.79
C LYS A 67 -8.84 -6.40 12.32
N THR A 68 -8.80 -7.72 12.11
CA THR A 68 -7.65 -8.56 12.49
C THR A 68 -6.39 -8.16 11.73
N LEU A 69 -6.49 -7.86 10.43
CA LEU A 69 -5.35 -7.39 9.66
C LEU A 69 -4.89 -6.01 10.14
N ALA A 70 -5.81 -5.08 10.45
CA ALA A 70 -5.44 -3.78 11.02
C ALA A 70 -4.64 -3.92 12.32
N ALA A 71 -5.11 -4.76 13.24
CA ALA A 71 -4.43 -5.01 14.51
C ALA A 71 -3.02 -5.60 14.31
N GLU A 72 -2.86 -6.54 13.38
CA GLU A 72 -1.56 -7.13 13.01
C GLU A 72 -0.62 -6.10 12.38
N ILE A 73 -1.15 -5.21 11.53
CA ILE A 73 -0.37 -4.10 10.95
C ILE A 73 0.11 -3.17 12.06
N ASN A 74 -0.75 -2.79 13.01
CA ASN A 74 -0.38 -1.92 14.13
C ASN A 74 0.67 -2.58 15.04
N GLU A 75 0.49 -3.87 15.37
CA GLU A 75 1.47 -4.62 16.15
C GLU A 75 2.83 -4.66 15.44
N LEU A 76 2.83 -4.97 14.14
CA LEU A 76 4.06 -5.01 13.35
C LEU A 76 4.70 -3.62 13.25
N ALA A 77 3.91 -2.57 12.99
CA ALA A 77 4.38 -1.20 12.91
C ALA A 77 5.07 -0.78 14.21
N ASN A 78 4.47 -1.08 15.37
CA ASN A 78 5.08 -0.82 16.68
C ASN A 78 6.39 -1.61 16.86
N LYS A 79 6.39 -2.90 16.50
CA LYS A 79 7.57 -3.78 16.65
C LYS A 79 8.77 -3.32 15.82
N VAL A 80 8.54 -2.85 14.61
CA VAL A 80 9.62 -2.36 13.71
C VAL A 80 9.87 -0.86 13.86
N GLY A 81 9.15 -0.20 14.77
CA GLY A 81 9.25 1.24 15.01
C GLY A 81 8.87 2.08 13.78
N ALA A 82 7.93 1.62 12.95
CA ALA A 82 7.44 2.36 11.79
C ALA A 82 6.80 3.68 12.23
N GLU A 83 7.08 4.74 11.47
CA GLU A 83 6.54 6.09 11.68
C GLU A 83 5.43 6.41 10.67
N ILE A 84 5.30 5.58 9.64
CA ILE A 84 4.23 5.65 8.64
C ILE A 84 3.93 4.28 8.06
N ILE A 85 2.65 4.04 7.79
CA ILE A 85 2.16 2.83 7.10
C ILE A 85 1.75 3.20 5.68
N VAL A 86 2.27 2.50 4.68
CA VAL A 86 1.88 2.70 3.29
C VAL A 86 1.00 1.53 2.86
N LEU A 87 -0.24 1.82 2.46
CA LEU A 87 -1.21 0.83 2.02
C LEU A 87 -1.25 0.78 0.50
N ASP A 88 -1.05 -0.42 -0.04
CA ASP A 88 -1.09 -0.67 -1.46
C ASP A 88 -1.94 -1.92 -1.76
N PRO A 89 -2.91 -1.84 -2.68
CA PRO A 89 -3.36 -0.64 -3.37
C PRO A 89 -4.27 0.26 -2.51
N ALA A 90 -4.54 1.48 -2.99
CA ALA A 90 -5.47 2.44 -2.38
C ALA A 90 -6.84 1.83 -2.05
N LEU A 91 -7.34 0.91 -2.87
CA LEU A 91 -8.49 0.07 -2.56
C LEU A 91 -8.25 -1.37 -3.02
N PRO A 92 -8.63 -2.38 -2.23
CA PRO A 92 -9.43 -2.29 -1.02
C PRO A 92 -8.64 -2.05 0.27
N LEU A 93 -7.31 -2.19 0.28
CA LEU A 93 -6.51 -2.14 1.50
C LEU A 93 -6.50 -0.77 2.19
N GLY A 94 -6.57 0.33 1.43
CA GLY A 94 -6.66 1.68 2.01
C GLY A 94 -7.83 1.89 2.98
N HIS A 95 -8.89 1.06 2.94
CA HIS A 95 -9.96 1.08 3.95
C HIS A 95 -9.48 0.83 5.38
N LEU A 96 -8.30 0.22 5.55
CA LEU A 96 -7.72 0.01 6.87
C LEU A 96 -7.22 1.30 7.51
N GLY A 97 -6.95 2.35 6.72
CA GLY A 97 -6.35 3.61 7.16
C GLY A 97 -6.90 4.16 8.48
N PRO A 98 -8.23 4.34 8.62
CA PRO A 98 -8.84 4.85 9.87
C PRO A 98 -8.69 3.95 11.10
N ALA A 99 -8.30 2.69 10.93
CA ALA A 99 -8.08 1.73 12.01
C ALA A 99 -6.58 1.57 12.37
N LEU A 100 -5.70 2.34 11.73
CA LEU A 100 -4.26 2.32 12.01
C LEU A 100 -3.91 3.32 13.11
N ASP A 101 -2.97 2.95 13.97
CA ASP A 101 -2.52 3.79 15.10
C ASP A 101 -1.47 4.83 14.70
N MET A 102 -0.94 4.72 13.48
CA MET A 102 0.08 5.59 12.90
C MET A 102 -0.45 6.30 11.66
N PRO A 103 0.15 7.43 11.24
CA PRO A 103 -0.17 8.05 9.97
C PRO A 103 -0.05 7.06 8.81
N TYR A 104 -0.89 7.21 7.80
CA TYR A 104 -0.87 6.33 6.65
C TYR A 104 -0.86 7.08 5.33
N ALA A 105 -0.24 6.45 4.34
CA ALA A 105 -0.25 6.85 2.95
C ALA A 105 -0.84 5.73 2.10
N ILE A 106 -1.21 6.04 0.86
CA ILE A 106 -1.71 5.07 -0.11
C ILE A 106 -0.95 5.13 -1.42
N VAL A 107 -0.90 4.01 -2.13
CA VAL A 107 -0.41 3.94 -3.51
C VAL A 107 -1.59 3.78 -4.47
N ALA A 108 -1.63 4.60 -5.52
CA ALA A 108 -2.68 4.58 -6.54
C ALA A 108 -2.09 4.20 -7.91
N HIS A 109 -2.54 3.07 -8.48
CA HIS A 109 -2.08 2.56 -9.79
C HIS A 109 -3.00 2.93 -10.95
N GLY A 110 -4.22 3.38 -10.66
CA GLY A 110 -5.19 3.88 -11.64
C GLY A 110 -6.23 2.84 -12.04
N ALA A 111 -5.92 1.54 -11.96
CA ALA A 111 -6.92 0.48 -12.14
C ALA A 111 -7.95 0.47 -10.99
N GLU A 112 -7.55 0.85 -9.77
CA GLU A 112 -8.46 0.98 -8.62
C GLU A 112 -9.48 2.11 -8.79
N ILE A 113 -9.21 3.03 -9.72
CA ILE A 113 -10.08 4.16 -10.02
C ILE A 113 -10.93 3.85 -11.27
N THR A 114 -10.48 2.91 -12.11
CA THR A 114 -11.14 2.57 -13.37
C THR A 114 -12.12 1.38 -13.25
N PHE A 115 -11.84 0.37 -12.40
CA PHE A 115 -12.66 -0.86 -12.32
C PHE A 115 -13.68 -0.97 -11.17
N PRO A 116 -13.80 0.04 -10.28
CA PRO A 116 -15.05 0.33 -9.57
C PRO A 116 -15.51 1.79 -9.75
N GLY A 117 -14.87 2.59 -10.61
CA GLY A 117 -15.22 3.99 -10.91
C GLY A 117 -16.63 4.19 -11.52
N ARG A 118 -17.40 3.11 -11.73
CA ARG A 118 -18.81 3.14 -12.14
C ARG A 118 -19.80 2.80 -11.02
N LEU A 119 -19.33 2.42 -9.82
CA LEU A 119 -20.18 2.23 -8.64
C LEU A 119 -20.04 3.43 -7.69
N PRO A 120 -21.12 4.18 -7.41
CA PRO A 120 -21.11 5.36 -6.53
C PRO A 120 -20.47 5.09 -5.16
N ILE A 121 -20.66 3.88 -4.63
CA ILE A 121 -20.16 3.45 -3.32
C ILE A 121 -18.63 3.40 -3.28
N ALA A 122 -17.99 2.86 -4.31
CA ALA A 122 -16.53 2.77 -4.37
C ALA A 122 -15.87 4.15 -4.46
N LYS A 123 -16.52 5.12 -5.13
CA LYS A 123 -16.05 6.51 -5.17
C LYS A 123 -16.07 7.17 -3.80
N HIS A 124 -17.14 6.96 -3.03
CA HIS A 124 -17.25 7.51 -1.68
C HIS A 124 -16.15 6.96 -0.76
N PHE A 125 -15.92 5.64 -0.82
CA PHE A 125 -14.85 5.02 -0.05
C PHE A 125 -13.47 5.47 -0.47
N LEU A 126 -13.19 5.50 -1.78
CA LEU A 126 -11.91 5.99 -2.29
C LEU A 126 -11.66 7.44 -1.85
N ARG A 127 -12.67 8.31 -1.92
CA ARG A 127 -12.58 9.69 -1.44
C ARG A 127 -12.24 9.74 0.06
N SER A 128 -12.93 8.94 0.88
CA SER A 128 -12.67 8.90 2.33
C SER A 128 -11.23 8.48 2.63
N VAL A 129 -10.75 7.43 1.96
CA VAL A 129 -9.37 6.94 2.07
C VAL A 129 -8.36 8.01 1.62
N ILE A 130 -8.61 8.70 0.50
CA ILE A 130 -7.72 9.76 0.01
C ILE A 130 -7.68 10.94 0.98
N LEU A 131 -8.84 11.37 1.50
CA LEU A 131 -8.93 12.52 2.41
C LEU A 131 -8.36 12.23 3.80
N GLY A 132 -8.32 10.96 4.21
CA GLY A 132 -7.73 10.54 5.48
C GLY A 132 -6.24 10.22 5.40
N ALA A 133 -5.67 10.08 4.21
CA ALA A 133 -4.25 9.75 4.03
C ALA A 133 -3.37 11.01 4.17
N ASP A 134 -2.21 10.86 4.82
CA ASP A 134 -1.21 11.93 4.95
C ASP A 134 -0.63 12.33 3.59
N PHE A 135 -0.44 11.35 2.70
CA PHE A 135 -0.08 11.58 1.30
C PHE A 135 -0.46 10.40 0.39
N VAL A 136 -0.43 10.66 -0.91
CA VAL A 136 -0.72 9.68 -1.96
C VAL A 136 0.47 9.55 -2.89
N ILE A 137 0.90 8.30 -3.14
CA ILE A 137 1.88 7.97 -4.17
C ILE A 137 1.12 7.54 -5.42
N ALA A 138 1.14 8.36 -6.47
CA ALA A 138 0.51 8.02 -7.73
C ALA A 138 1.51 7.36 -8.68
N ALA A 139 1.18 6.18 -9.23
CA ALA A 139 2.01 5.45 -10.19
C ALA A 139 1.94 6.03 -11.62
N GLY A 140 1.93 7.37 -11.72
CA GLY A 140 1.94 8.10 -12.98
C GLY A 140 0.98 9.29 -13.00
N GLY A 141 1.01 10.05 -14.11
CA GLY A 141 0.19 11.24 -14.29
C GLY A 141 -1.32 10.95 -14.37
N TYR A 142 -1.71 9.82 -14.98
CA TYR A 142 -3.13 9.43 -15.02
C TYR A 142 -3.69 9.10 -13.62
N PRO A 143 -3.10 8.18 -12.83
CA PRO A 143 -3.55 7.93 -11.46
C PRO A 143 -3.55 9.19 -10.58
N ALA A 144 -2.57 10.09 -10.75
CA ALA A 144 -2.53 11.36 -10.01
C ALA A 144 -3.76 12.24 -10.30
N ARG A 145 -4.12 12.41 -11.58
CA ARG A 145 -5.33 13.16 -11.96
C ARG A 145 -6.61 12.52 -11.41
N GLU A 146 -6.68 11.21 -11.43
CA GLU A 146 -7.82 10.47 -10.91
C GLU A 146 -7.95 10.58 -9.38
N VAL A 147 -6.84 10.58 -8.64
CA VAL A 147 -6.80 10.87 -7.19
C VAL A 147 -7.32 12.28 -6.90
N LEU A 148 -6.84 13.29 -7.65
CA LEU A 148 -7.28 14.68 -7.48
C LEU A 148 -8.79 14.83 -7.77
N ARG A 149 -9.30 14.17 -8.82
CA ARG A 149 -10.73 14.13 -9.14
C ARG A 149 -11.55 13.49 -8.01
N ALA A 150 -11.10 12.35 -7.47
CA ALA A 150 -11.77 11.69 -6.35
C ALA A 150 -11.75 12.54 -5.07
N ALA A 151 -10.66 13.28 -4.84
CA ALA A 151 -10.53 14.28 -3.78
C ALA A 151 -11.41 15.53 -4.02
N GLY A 152 -12.05 15.66 -5.19
CA GLY A 152 -12.91 16.80 -5.53
C GLY A 152 -12.12 18.06 -5.86
N GLN A 153 -10.84 17.93 -6.19
CA GLN A 153 -10.00 19.03 -6.65
C GLN A 153 -10.18 19.23 -8.16
N HIS A 154 -10.09 20.48 -8.60
CA HIS A 154 -10.10 20.81 -10.02
C HIS A 154 -8.78 20.35 -10.65
N VAL A 155 -8.88 19.53 -11.70
CA VAL A 155 -7.72 19.01 -12.43
C VAL A 155 -7.72 19.68 -13.80
N PRO A 156 -6.69 20.47 -14.15
CA PRO A 156 -6.55 21.03 -15.49
C PRO A 156 -6.55 19.89 -16.52
N THR A 157 -7.39 20.03 -17.55
CA THR A 157 -7.46 19.13 -18.70
C THR A 157 -6.29 19.33 -19.65
#